data_AF-A0A521U8A1-F1
#
_entry.id   AF-A0A521U8A1-F1
#
_cell.length_a   1.000
_cell.length_b   1.000
_cell.length_c   1.000
_cell.angle_alpha   90.00
_cell.angle_beta   90.00
_cell.angle_gamma   90.00
#
_symmetry.space_group_name_H-M   'P 1'
#
loop_
_entity.id
_entity.type
_entity.pdbx_description
1 polymer ?
#
loop_
_entity_poly.entity_id
_entity_poly.type
_entity_poly.pdbx_seq_one_letter_code
_entity_poly.pdbx_strand_id
1 'polypeptide(L)'
;MRTSSAWVLCAFTAAGCGLQNPGVRVAADVVPMTLPDAGQELDVPVDGAIASDEGVADESLDVGEDVLLDDVGPDAAEADAVDLDVPDGPGDDAPDAAMVDVVDAATLDAPMDIPDAADAPVDAPVDAPVDVPVDAPRDVGTDVPAVDVGTPIRWNVSDGDAHTTPWREGTPPSDSIRTLYCPPGQLLVGLTTWSGFYVSGLAPWCARLDADGTLGMAVRGARQGGTAGGDETDLCPARQAIVRFTINSGGVVDRLQATCAPLAGWLARRELGAALRSHGDSTGGSRHQDDCNAGYMGQGFELRTGDYLLIQRVLNLRLRCARVSDH
;
A
#
# COMPACT_ATOMS: atom_id res chain seq x y z
N MET A 1 -31.75 -30.35 40.97
CA MET A 1 -30.68 -30.26 42.00
C MET A 1 -29.46 -31.03 41.52
N ARG A 2 -28.28 -30.40 41.64
CA ARG A 2 -26.91 -30.88 41.34
C ARG A 2 -26.48 -30.86 39.87
N THR A 3 -26.04 -29.69 39.45
CA THR A 3 -25.00 -29.46 38.42
C THR A 3 -23.63 -29.82 39.02
N SER A 4 -22.81 -30.57 38.26
CA SER A 4 -21.42 -30.84 38.59
C SER A 4 -20.53 -30.18 37.55
N SER A 5 -19.88 -29.09 37.96
CA SER A 5 -18.87 -28.38 37.18
C SER A 5 -17.52 -29.08 37.36
N ALA A 6 -16.95 -29.60 36.28
CA ALA A 6 -15.58 -30.09 36.25
C ALA A 6 -14.66 -28.94 35.80
N TRP A 7 -13.80 -28.47 36.71
CA TRP A 7 -12.71 -27.58 36.42
C TRP A 7 -11.54 -28.40 35.89
N VAL A 8 -11.11 -28.15 34.65
CA VAL A 8 -9.87 -28.70 34.11
C VAL A 8 -8.78 -27.63 34.26
N LEU A 9 -7.86 -27.86 35.21
CA LEU A 9 -6.57 -27.18 35.25
C LEU A 9 -5.67 -27.77 34.15
N CYS A 10 -5.25 -26.95 33.18
CA CYS A 10 -4.13 -27.29 32.31
C CYS A 10 -2.84 -26.72 32.91
N ALA A 11 -1.99 -27.59 33.44
CA ALA A 11 -0.61 -27.29 33.77
C ALA A 11 0.25 -27.41 32.50
N PHE A 12 0.96 -26.34 32.14
CA PHE A 12 1.95 -26.34 31.07
C PHE A 12 3.19 -27.12 31.52
N THR A 13 3.56 -28.16 30.78
CA THR A 13 4.94 -28.66 30.76
C THR A 13 5.40 -28.82 29.33
N ALA A 14 6.62 -28.32 29.08
CA ALA A 14 7.30 -28.31 27.80
C ALA A 14 7.96 -29.67 27.55
N ALA A 15 7.48 -30.40 26.54
CA ALA A 15 8.26 -31.36 25.76
C ALA A 15 7.40 -31.84 24.59
N GLY A 16 7.93 -31.77 23.37
CA GLY A 16 7.24 -32.20 22.17
C GLY A 16 6.95 -33.70 22.16
N CYS A 17 5.74 -34.05 21.70
CA CYS A 17 5.41 -35.36 21.17
C CYS A 17 4.46 -35.14 19.99
N GLY A 18 4.89 -35.58 18.80
CA GLY A 18 4.01 -35.74 17.66
C GLY A 18 2.96 -36.80 17.95
N LEU A 19 1.70 -36.48 17.65
CA LEU A 19 0.62 -37.46 17.59
C LEU A 19 -0.13 -37.28 16.28
N GLN A 20 0.04 -38.28 15.43
CA GLN A 20 -0.85 -38.62 14.32
C GLN A 20 -2.28 -38.71 14.85
N ASN A 21 -3.20 -37.96 14.24
CA ASN A 21 -4.62 -38.09 14.51
C ASN A 21 -5.28 -38.88 13.36
N PRO A 22 -5.87 -40.06 13.62
CA PRO A 22 -6.50 -40.88 12.60
C PRO A 22 -7.92 -40.40 12.30
N GLY A 23 -8.23 -40.31 10.99
CA GLY A 23 -9.54 -40.61 10.45
C GLY A 23 -10.72 -39.76 10.91
N VAL A 24 -10.84 -38.55 10.34
CA VAL A 24 -12.16 -37.91 10.15
C VAL A 24 -12.50 -38.03 8.67
N ARG A 25 -13.34 -39.01 8.34
CA ARG A 25 -14.03 -39.07 7.04
C ARG A 25 -15.23 -38.13 7.12
N VAL A 26 -15.13 -36.97 6.48
CA VAL A 26 -16.32 -36.16 6.17
C VAL A 26 -16.84 -36.65 4.83
N ALA A 27 -17.99 -37.34 4.87
CA ALA A 27 -18.77 -37.64 3.68
C ALA A 27 -19.35 -36.31 3.16
N ALA A 28 -19.01 -35.96 1.92
CA ALA A 28 -19.64 -34.85 1.22
C ALA A 28 -20.98 -35.34 0.67
N ASP A 29 -22.09 -34.98 1.34
CA ASP A 29 -23.41 -35.05 0.75
C ASP A 29 -23.52 -33.94 -0.31
N VAL A 30 -23.47 -34.35 -1.58
CA VAL A 30 -23.75 -33.50 -2.73
C VAL A 30 -25.26 -33.35 -2.84
N VAL A 31 -25.79 -32.21 -2.38
CA VAL A 31 -27.16 -31.79 -2.69
C VAL A 31 -27.15 -31.07 -4.03
N PRO A 32 -27.83 -31.55 -5.07
CA PRO A 32 -27.97 -30.81 -6.32
C PRO A 32 -28.92 -29.62 -6.10
N MET A 33 -28.41 -28.39 -6.17
CA MET A 33 -29.24 -27.21 -6.32
C MET A 33 -29.79 -27.16 -7.75
N THR A 34 -31.09 -27.34 -7.88
CA THR A 34 -31.86 -27.00 -9.07
C THR A 34 -31.94 -25.48 -9.23
N LEU A 35 -31.50 -24.96 -10.37
CA LEU A 35 -31.74 -23.58 -10.80
C LEU A 35 -33.26 -23.31 -10.93
N PRO A 36 -33.78 -22.19 -10.42
CA PRO A 36 -35.06 -21.69 -10.89
C PRO A 36 -34.87 -20.93 -12.22
N ASP A 37 -35.58 -21.41 -13.24
CA ASP A 37 -35.99 -20.66 -14.41
C ASP A 37 -36.73 -19.38 -13.98
N ALA A 38 -36.27 -18.23 -14.47
CA ALA A 38 -37.05 -17.00 -14.45
C ALA A 38 -36.71 -16.16 -15.68
N GLY A 39 -37.42 -16.45 -16.78
CA GLY A 39 -37.69 -15.45 -17.79
C GLY A 39 -38.66 -14.42 -17.22
N GLN A 40 -38.22 -13.17 -17.16
CA GLN A 40 -39.11 -12.00 -17.06
C GLN A 40 -38.70 -11.02 -18.15
N GLU A 41 -39.54 -10.95 -19.18
CA GLU A 41 -39.60 -9.82 -20.11
C GLU A 41 -39.92 -8.55 -19.30
N LEU A 42 -39.04 -7.55 -19.43
CA LEU A 42 -39.27 -6.23 -18.88
C LEU A 42 -39.88 -5.37 -20.00
N ASP A 43 -41.20 -5.16 -19.95
CA ASP A 43 -41.89 -4.14 -20.74
C ASP A 43 -41.46 -2.75 -20.27
N VAL A 44 -40.81 -1.99 -21.17
CA VAL A 44 -40.47 -0.58 -20.96
C VAL A 44 -41.57 0.28 -21.59
N PRO A 45 -42.29 1.11 -20.83
CA PRO A 45 -43.18 2.11 -21.42
C PRO A 45 -42.35 3.27 -21.97
N VAL A 46 -42.44 3.45 -23.29
CA VAL A 46 -42.05 4.66 -24.01
C VAL A 46 -43.20 5.64 -23.89
N ASP A 47 -43.02 6.75 -23.17
CA ASP A 47 -43.72 8.02 -23.41
C ASP A 47 -43.14 9.12 -22.50
N GLY A 48 -42.75 10.26 -23.09
CA GLY A 48 -42.40 11.45 -22.29
C GLY A 48 -41.55 12.54 -22.96
N ALA A 49 -42.13 13.22 -23.94
CA ALA A 49 -41.96 14.65 -24.28
C ALA A 49 -40.55 15.29 -24.23
N ILE A 50 -39.97 15.48 -25.42
CA ILE A 50 -38.91 16.47 -25.67
C ILE A 50 -39.59 17.78 -26.06
N ALA A 51 -39.37 18.83 -25.27
CA ALA A 51 -39.75 20.19 -25.60
C ALA A 51 -38.77 20.76 -26.62
N SER A 52 -39.31 21.21 -27.74
CA SER A 52 -38.65 22.01 -28.76
C SER A 52 -38.35 23.41 -28.21
N ASP A 53 -37.11 23.87 -28.40
CA ASP A 53 -36.83 25.31 -28.45
C ASP A 53 -36.03 25.61 -29.72
N GLU A 54 -36.61 26.45 -30.56
CA GLU A 54 -36.07 26.92 -31.82
C GLU A 54 -35.29 28.21 -31.58
N GLY A 55 -34.12 28.37 -32.23
CA GLY A 55 -33.32 29.58 -32.03
C GLY A 55 -32.10 29.72 -32.93
N VAL A 56 -32.39 30.02 -34.19
CA VAL A 56 -31.55 30.30 -35.37
C VAL A 56 -30.40 31.32 -35.18
N ALA A 57 -29.22 31.02 -35.76
CA ALA A 57 -28.34 31.88 -36.58
C ALA A 57 -27.02 31.10 -36.81
N ASP A 58 -26.79 30.42 -37.93
CA ASP A 58 -26.48 30.93 -39.27
C ASP A 58 -25.25 31.85 -39.26
N GLU A 59 -24.06 31.27 -39.51
CA GLU A 59 -23.05 31.85 -40.42
C GLU A 59 -22.25 30.72 -41.09
N SER A 60 -22.50 30.64 -42.39
CA SER A 60 -21.73 30.01 -43.44
C SER A 60 -20.22 30.21 -43.33
N LEU A 61 -19.45 29.14 -43.51
CA LEU A 61 -18.20 29.21 -44.29
C LEU A 61 -17.98 27.86 -45.00
N ASP A 62 -18.38 27.89 -46.25
CA ASP A 62 -18.16 26.91 -47.31
C ASP A 62 -16.98 27.41 -48.16
N VAL A 63 -15.86 26.69 -48.15
CA VAL A 63 -14.91 26.47 -49.27
C VAL A 63 -14.09 25.25 -48.81
N GLY A 64 -14.22 24.05 -49.37
CA GLY A 64 -14.07 23.73 -50.78
C GLY A 64 -12.59 23.47 -51.06
N GLU A 65 -12.17 22.21 -51.12
CA GLU A 65 -11.52 21.67 -52.33
C GLU A 65 -11.20 20.18 -52.17
N ASP A 66 -11.70 19.45 -53.16
CA ASP A 66 -11.34 18.11 -53.56
C ASP A 66 -9.85 17.99 -53.85
N VAL A 67 -9.22 16.89 -53.40
CA VAL A 67 -8.24 16.19 -54.22
C VAL A 67 -8.48 14.68 -54.09
N LEU A 68 -8.93 14.15 -55.21
CA LEU A 68 -9.06 12.74 -55.56
C LEU A 68 -7.68 12.09 -55.80
N LEU A 69 -7.62 10.77 -55.58
CA LEU A 69 -6.69 9.78 -56.17
C LEU A 69 -5.25 9.80 -55.59
N ASP A 70 -4.56 8.69 -55.34
CA ASP A 70 -4.47 7.44 -56.10
C ASP A 70 -4.05 6.25 -55.20
N ASP A 71 -4.50 5.08 -55.63
CA ASP A 71 -3.91 3.76 -55.40
C ASP A 71 -2.39 3.76 -55.67
N VAL A 72 -1.59 3.26 -54.72
CA VAL A 72 -0.34 2.54 -55.02
C VAL A 72 -0.18 1.40 -54.01
N GLY A 73 -0.01 0.19 -54.54
CA GLY A 73 0.07 -1.07 -53.80
C GLY A 73 1.38 -1.29 -53.02
N PRO A 74 1.56 -2.51 -52.47
CA PRO A 74 2.63 -2.84 -51.55
C PRO A 74 3.87 -3.31 -52.33
N ASP A 75 4.94 -2.53 -52.29
CA ASP A 75 6.26 -2.98 -52.75
C ASP A 75 7.25 -3.08 -51.60
N ALA A 76 7.84 -4.28 -51.55
CA ALA A 76 8.99 -4.62 -50.77
C ALA A 76 10.17 -3.69 -51.10
N ALA A 77 10.82 -3.17 -50.07
CA ALA A 77 12.18 -2.67 -50.19
C ALA A 77 12.98 -3.16 -48.98
N GLU A 78 13.90 -4.05 -49.28
CA GLU A 78 15.02 -4.46 -48.46
C GLU A 78 15.74 -3.22 -47.95
N ALA A 79 15.83 -3.07 -46.63
CA ALA A 79 16.72 -2.08 -46.03
C ALA A 79 18.08 -2.74 -45.83
N ASP A 80 18.97 -2.41 -46.76
CA ASP A 80 20.40 -2.61 -46.74
C ASP A 80 21.02 -2.35 -45.36
N ALA A 81 21.87 -3.27 -44.94
CA ALA A 81 22.80 -3.09 -43.84
C ALA A 81 23.81 -2.00 -44.23
N VAL A 82 23.68 -0.82 -43.62
CA VAL A 82 24.75 0.17 -43.67
C VAL A 82 25.81 -0.24 -42.66
N ASP A 83 26.84 -0.87 -43.20
CA ASP A 83 28.14 -1.10 -42.58
C ASP A 83 28.79 0.28 -42.32
N LEU A 84 28.67 0.77 -41.09
CA LEU A 84 29.39 1.96 -40.65
C LEU A 84 30.76 1.51 -40.15
N ASP A 85 31.72 1.52 -41.08
CA ASP A 85 33.16 1.55 -40.80
C ASP A 85 33.46 2.66 -39.79
N VAL A 86 33.62 2.27 -38.52
CA VAL A 86 34.20 3.13 -37.49
C VAL A 86 35.72 3.10 -37.68
N PRO A 87 36.39 4.24 -37.97
CA PRO A 87 37.83 4.24 -38.15
C PRO A 87 38.54 3.95 -36.81
N ASP A 88 39.37 2.91 -36.84
CA ASP A 88 40.41 2.65 -35.85
C ASP A 88 41.34 3.87 -35.75
N GLY A 89 41.16 4.66 -34.69
CA GLY A 89 42.08 5.73 -34.30
C GLY A 89 43.34 5.14 -33.63
N PRO A 90 44.54 5.66 -33.94
CA PRO A 90 45.78 5.12 -33.41
C PRO A 90 45.93 5.42 -31.92
N GLY A 91 46.56 4.49 -31.22
CA GLY A 91 47.02 4.68 -29.85
C GLY A 91 48.01 5.83 -29.73
N ASP A 92 48.24 6.25 -28.49
CA ASP A 92 49.57 6.32 -27.88
C ASP A 92 49.46 7.08 -26.54
N ASP A 93 49.96 6.40 -25.51
CA ASP A 93 50.91 6.92 -24.55
C ASP A 93 50.53 7.99 -23.49
N ALA A 94 50.58 7.49 -22.24
CA ALA A 94 51.33 8.02 -21.09
C ALA A 94 50.59 8.92 -20.07
N PRO A 95 51.12 9.07 -18.83
CA PRO A 95 52.01 8.19 -18.06
C PRO A 95 51.48 7.83 -16.65
N ASP A 96 52.03 6.76 -16.10
CA ASP A 96 52.11 6.52 -14.65
C ASP A 96 52.78 7.71 -13.95
N ALA A 97 52.01 8.44 -13.14
CA ALA A 97 52.55 9.39 -12.17
C ALA A 97 52.53 8.74 -10.79
N ALA A 98 53.68 8.17 -10.44
CA ALA A 98 54.05 7.85 -9.08
C ALA A 98 54.29 9.13 -8.26
N MET A 99 54.08 8.97 -6.95
CA MET A 99 54.60 9.76 -5.83
C MET A 99 53.94 11.12 -5.54
N VAL A 100 53.21 11.16 -4.41
CA VAL A 100 53.60 12.03 -3.29
C VAL A 100 53.34 11.28 -1.98
N ASP A 101 54.43 10.79 -1.40
CA ASP A 101 54.62 10.49 0.02
C ASP A 101 54.86 11.82 0.74
N VAL A 102 53.94 12.23 1.64
CA VAL A 102 54.18 13.29 2.63
C VAL A 102 53.46 12.97 3.95
N VAL A 103 54.26 12.47 4.89
CA VAL A 103 54.40 12.96 6.28
C VAL A 103 53.21 12.80 7.23
N ASP A 104 53.33 11.79 8.09
CA ASP A 104 53.50 11.88 9.55
C ASP A 104 52.66 12.84 10.41
N ALA A 105 52.31 12.29 11.58
CA ALA A 105 51.94 12.92 12.85
C ALA A 105 50.48 13.41 13.01
N ALA A 106 49.66 12.65 13.74
CA ALA A 106 49.61 12.77 15.20
C ALA A 106 48.47 11.90 15.76
N THR A 107 48.86 10.93 16.59
CA THR A 107 48.10 10.40 17.72
C THR A 107 47.45 11.54 18.53
N LEU A 108 46.12 11.55 18.60
CA LEU A 108 45.39 12.17 19.70
C LEU A 108 44.46 11.11 20.30
N ASP A 109 45.06 10.29 21.15
CA ASP A 109 44.37 9.70 22.29
C ASP A 109 43.81 10.85 23.13
N ALA A 110 42.50 11.03 23.11
CA ALA A 110 41.79 11.75 24.14
C ALA A 110 41.02 10.71 24.98
N PRO A 111 41.45 10.42 26.22
CA PRO A 111 40.58 9.72 27.15
C PRO A 111 39.42 10.66 27.48
N MET A 112 38.21 10.28 27.09
CA MET A 112 37.03 10.95 27.62
C MET A 112 36.89 10.53 29.08
N ASP A 113 37.26 11.45 29.97
CA ASP A 113 37.00 11.38 31.40
C ASP A 113 35.51 11.11 31.64
N ILE A 114 35.24 9.95 32.23
CA ILE A 114 33.96 9.61 32.85
C ILE A 114 34.00 10.24 34.24
N PRO A 115 33.21 11.28 34.56
CA PRO A 115 33.14 11.77 35.92
C PRO A 115 32.51 10.72 36.82
N ASP A 116 33.26 10.44 37.87
CA ASP A 116 32.97 9.61 39.02
C ASP A 116 31.59 9.85 39.63
N ALA A 117 31.09 8.77 40.21
CA ALA A 117 29.91 8.70 41.05
C ALA A 117 29.96 9.75 42.17
N ALA A 118 28.86 10.50 42.30
CA ALA A 118 28.51 11.17 43.54
C ALA A 118 27.27 10.48 44.12
N ASP A 119 27.51 9.75 45.21
CA ASP A 119 26.52 9.30 46.16
C ASP A 119 25.62 10.46 46.63
N ALA A 120 24.32 10.21 46.66
CA ALA A 120 23.42 10.87 47.59
C ALA A 120 22.42 9.83 48.13
N PRO A 121 22.52 9.46 49.42
CA PRO A 121 21.45 8.75 50.11
C PRO A 121 20.48 9.80 50.66
N VAL A 122 19.20 9.72 50.30
CA VAL A 122 18.15 10.38 51.08
C VAL A 122 16.96 9.47 51.21
N ASP A 123 16.65 9.23 52.48
CA ASP A 123 15.55 8.47 53.02
C ASP A 123 14.16 8.92 52.56
N ALA A 124 13.23 7.98 52.74
CA ALA A 124 11.80 7.97 52.47
C ALA A 124 11.01 9.24 52.88
N PRO A 125 9.75 9.32 52.40
CA PRO A 125 8.70 8.94 53.35
C PRO A 125 7.76 7.87 52.80
N VAL A 126 7.45 6.95 53.71
CA VAL A 126 6.33 6.01 53.62
C VAL A 126 5.04 6.83 53.57
N ASP A 127 4.41 6.89 52.40
CA ASP A 127 3.02 7.34 52.32
C ASP A 127 2.13 6.24 52.90
N ALA A 128 1.45 6.61 53.97
CA ALA A 128 0.46 5.79 54.64
C ALA A 128 -0.65 5.37 53.64
N PRO A 129 -1.19 4.14 53.77
CA PRO A 129 -2.41 3.79 53.07
C PRO A 129 -3.53 4.72 53.56
N VAL A 130 -3.98 5.62 52.68
CA VAL A 130 -5.24 6.33 52.89
C VAL A 130 -6.34 5.28 52.77
N ASP A 131 -6.90 4.90 53.90
CA ASP A 131 -8.17 4.18 53.99
C ASP A 131 -9.26 5.09 53.40
N VAL A 132 -9.43 5.00 52.09
CA VAL A 132 -10.60 5.57 51.42
C VAL A 132 -11.81 4.78 51.92
N PRO A 133 -12.85 5.45 52.45
CA PRO A 133 -14.08 4.78 52.83
C PRO A 133 -14.60 4.01 51.61
N VAL A 134 -14.65 2.69 51.73
CA VAL A 134 -15.43 1.84 50.84
C VAL A 134 -16.89 2.15 51.15
N ASP A 135 -17.40 3.23 50.56
CA ASP A 135 -18.82 3.43 50.43
C ASP A 135 -19.34 2.26 49.59
N ALA A 136 -20.02 1.34 50.26
CA ALA A 136 -20.71 0.25 49.61
C ALA A 136 -21.55 0.84 48.46
N PRO A 137 -21.40 0.33 47.23
CA PRO A 137 -22.18 0.83 46.11
C PRO A 137 -23.64 0.70 46.50
N ARG A 138 -24.31 1.84 46.66
CA ARG A 138 -25.77 1.88 46.71
C ARG A 138 -26.21 1.22 45.40
N ASP A 139 -26.90 0.09 45.52
CA ASP A 139 -27.71 -0.49 44.45
C ASP A 139 -28.77 0.55 44.06
N VAL A 140 -28.34 1.53 43.27
CA VAL A 140 -29.25 2.32 42.46
C VAL A 140 -29.69 1.36 41.39
N GLY A 141 -30.86 0.77 41.61
CA GLY A 141 -31.67 0.10 40.59
C GLY A 141 -31.91 1.10 39.47
N THR A 142 -30.89 1.26 38.64
CA THR A 142 -30.95 2.04 37.43
C THR A 142 -31.43 1.02 36.43
N ASP A 143 -32.70 1.15 36.04
CA ASP A 143 -33.17 0.66 34.77
C ASP A 143 -32.26 1.27 33.70
N VAL A 144 -31.08 0.67 33.50
CA VAL A 144 -30.21 0.98 32.38
C VAL A 144 -31.02 0.47 31.19
N PRO A 145 -31.55 1.36 30.34
CA PRO A 145 -32.25 0.92 29.14
C PRO A 145 -31.29 -0.04 28.45
N ALA A 146 -31.78 -1.25 28.15
CA ALA A 146 -30.99 -2.28 27.50
C ALA A 146 -30.23 -1.58 26.37
N VAL A 147 -28.91 -1.46 26.56
CA VAL A 147 -28.04 -0.90 25.53
C VAL A 147 -28.26 -1.85 24.37
N ASP A 148 -28.98 -1.38 23.37
CA ASP A 148 -29.15 -2.08 22.12
C ASP A 148 -27.73 -2.37 21.67
N VAL A 149 -27.32 -3.64 21.80
CA VAL A 149 -25.99 -4.10 21.40
C VAL A 149 -26.10 -4.06 19.89
N GLY A 150 -25.89 -2.85 19.37
CA GLY A 150 -26.31 -2.43 18.05
C GLY A 150 -25.92 -3.45 17.00
N THR A 151 -26.77 -3.58 15.98
CA THR A 151 -26.52 -4.49 14.86
C THR A 151 -25.05 -4.47 14.47
N PRO A 152 -24.39 -5.65 14.39
CA PRO A 152 -22.96 -5.72 14.15
C PRO A 152 -22.65 -4.95 12.87
N ILE A 153 -21.79 -3.94 13.00
CA ILE A 153 -21.33 -3.10 11.89
C ILE A 153 -20.81 -4.02 10.79
N ARG A 154 -21.36 -3.89 9.57
CA ARG A 154 -20.89 -4.64 8.41
C ARG A 154 -19.99 -3.77 7.57
N TRP A 155 -18.74 -4.17 7.44
CA TRP A 155 -17.78 -3.45 6.61
C TRP A 155 -17.87 -3.89 5.14
N ASN A 156 -17.79 -2.94 4.22
CA ASN A 156 -17.70 -3.19 2.79
C ASN A 156 -16.66 -2.26 2.13
N VAL A 157 -16.02 -2.76 1.05
CA VAL A 157 -15.10 -1.99 0.21
C VAL A 157 -15.75 -1.79 -1.16
N SER A 158 -15.97 -0.54 -1.58
CA SER A 158 -16.49 -0.24 -2.91
C SER A 158 -15.38 0.26 -3.84
N ASP A 159 -15.12 -0.49 -4.91
CA ASP A 159 -14.12 -0.13 -5.92
C ASP A 159 -14.61 1.01 -6.85
N GLY A 160 -15.92 1.20 -6.95
CA GLY A 160 -16.54 2.21 -7.83
C GLY A 160 -16.18 3.66 -7.48
N ASP A 161 -15.79 3.91 -6.22
CA ASP A 161 -15.38 5.23 -5.72
C ASP A 161 -13.85 5.36 -5.61
N ALA A 162 -13.09 4.40 -6.14
CA ALA A 162 -11.65 4.41 -5.95
C ALA A 162 -10.99 5.60 -6.67
N HIS A 163 -10.25 6.41 -5.91
CA HIS A 163 -9.53 7.57 -6.44
C HIS A 163 -8.03 7.37 -6.31
N THR A 164 -7.30 8.02 -7.21
CA THR A 164 -5.84 8.10 -7.20
C THR A 164 -5.43 9.50 -6.78
N THR A 165 -4.39 9.62 -5.98
CA THR A 165 -3.75 10.92 -5.73
C THR A 165 -3.23 11.52 -7.06
N PRO A 166 -3.15 12.85 -7.20
CA PRO A 166 -2.69 13.47 -8.43
C PRO A 166 -1.20 13.14 -8.69
N TRP A 167 -0.83 12.90 -9.95
CA TRP A 167 0.58 12.83 -10.34
C TRP A 167 1.25 14.17 -10.02
N ARG A 168 2.45 14.13 -9.45
CA ARG A 168 3.28 15.34 -9.27
C ARG A 168 4.37 15.43 -10.32
N GLU A 169 4.76 16.67 -10.61
CA GLU A 169 5.58 17.14 -11.72
C GLU A 169 6.77 16.23 -12.09
N GLY A 170 7.00 16.14 -13.40
CA GLY A 170 8.05 15.39 -14.05
C GLY A 170 7.68 15.26 -15.52
N THR A 171 8.59 15.64 -16.43
CA THR A 171 8.39 15.52 -17.88
C THR A 171 7.92 14.11 -18.21
N PRO A 172 6.83 13.90 -18.97
CA PRO A 172 6.40 12.55 -19.31
C PRO A 172 7.37 11.98 -20.36
N PRO A 173 8.03 10.85 -20.08
CA PRO A 173 8.09 9.86 -21.15
C PRO A 173 7.86 8.41 -20.67
N SER A 174 7.33 7.63 -21.62
CA SER A 174 6.94 6.22 -21.58
C SER A 174 5.54 5.90 -21.03
N ASP A 175 4.77 5.22 -21.87
CA ASP A 175 3.35 4.96 -21.77
C ASP A 175 2.99 3.85 -20.75
N SER A 176 3.96 3.42 -19.95
CA SER A 176 3.79 2.26 -19.07
C SER A 176 3.43 2.69 -17.64
N ILE A 177 2.28 3.37 -17.49
CA ILE A 177 1.62 3.36 -16.19
C ILE A 177 1.25 1.91 -15.91
N ARG A 178 1.83 1.36 -14.85
CA ARG A 178 1.50 0.03 -14.37
C ARG A 178 0.70 0.19 -13.12
N THR A 179 -0.32 -0.64 -13.00
CA THR A 179 -1.11 -0.63 -11.80
C THR A 179 -1.18 -1.94 -11.06
N LEU A 180 -1.00 -1.80 -9.75
CA LEU A 180 -0.96 -2.86 -8.78
C LEU A 180 -2.09 -2.61 -7.78
N TYR A 181 -3.20 -3.31 -7.98
CA TYR A 181 -4.35 -3.23 -7.10
C TYR A 181 -4.53 -4.53 -6.34
N CYS A 182 -5.07 -4.39 -5.14
CA CYS A 182 -5.70 -5.49 -4.45
C CYS A 182 -7.01 -5.87 -5.17
N PRO A 183 -7.35 -7.16 -5.24
CA PRO A 183 -8.65 -7.60 -5.77
C PRO A 183 -9.83 -6.95 -5.03
N PRO A 184 -11.03 -6.93 -5.63
CA PRO A 184 -12.23 -6.40 -4.97
C PRO A 184 -12.45 -6.98 -3.58
N GLY A 185 -12.80 -6.12 -2.62
CA GLY A 185 -13.00 -6.50 -1.21
C GLY A 185 -11.71 -6.70 -0.41
N GLN A 186 -10.54 -6.39 -0.99
CA GLN A 186 -9.26 -6.45 -0.29
C GLN A 186 -8.64 -5.06 -0.12
N LEU A 187 -7.90 -4.88 0.97
CA LEU A 187 -7.17 -3.67 1.31
C LEU A 187 -5.66 -3.90 1.22
N LEU A 188 -4.93 -2.82 0.95
CA LEU A 188 -3.48 -2.79 0.96
C LEU A 188 -2.98 -2.78 2.41
N VAL A 189 -2.37 -3.87 2.85
CA VAL A 189 -1.91 -4.09 4.24
C VAL A 189 -0.39 -4.18 4.36
N GLY A 190 0.33 -3.92 3.27
CA GLY A 190 1.78 -3.99 3.25
C GLY A 190 2.33 -3.89 1.84
N LEU A 191 3.65 -3.99 1.74
CA LEU A 191 4.40 -3.92 0.50
C LEU A 191 5.69 -4.73 0.58
N THR A 192 6.06 -5.34 -0.54
CA THR A 192 7.45 -5.75 -0.78
C THR A 192 8.11 -4.70 -1.67
N THR A 193 9.26 -4.21 -1.26
CA THR A 193 10.11 -3.25 -1.98
C THR A 193 11.36 -3.95 -2.47
N TRP A 194 11.86 -3.54 -3.64
CA TRP A 194 13.22 -3.82 -4.08
C TRP A 194 13.96 -2.50 -4.10
N SER A 195 14.94 -2.35 -3.21
CA SER A 195 15.66 -1.08 -3.08
C SER A 195 17.13 -1.26 -2.74
N GLY A 196 17.91 -0.28 -3.18
CA GLY A 196 19.24 0.02 -2.67
C GLY A 196 19.28 1.53 -2.39
N PHE A 197 20.08 2.27 -3.15
CA PHE A 197 20.03 3.73 -3.11
C PHE A 197 18.66 4.33 -3.52
N TYR A 198 17.96 3.67 -4.45
CA TYR A 198 16.64 4.09 -4.95
C TYR A 198 15.65 2.92 -4.88
N VAL A 199 14.37 3.21 -4.96
CA VAL A 199 13.31 2.20 -5.09
C VAL A 199 13.26 1.70 -6.54
N SER A 200 13.60 0.43 -6.74
CA SER A 200 13.67 -0.20 -8.06
C SER A 200 12.36 -0.87 -8.44
N GLY A 201 11.66 -1.49 -7.49
CA GLY A 201 10.41 -2.21 -7.73
C GLY A 201 9.53 -2.34 -6.49
N LEU A 202 8.27 -2.71 -6.72
CA LEU A 202 7.23 -2.80 -5.69
C LEU A 202 6.27 -3.96 -5.96
N ALA A 203 5.70 -4.54 -4.91
CA ALA A 203 4.58 -5.48 -4.96
C ALA A 203 3.64 -5.23 -3.77
N PRO A 204 2.31 -5.17 -3.95
CA PRO A 204 1.38 -4.95 -2.86
C PRO A 204 1.19 -6.22 -2.03
N TRP A 205 0.88 -6.08 -0.75
CA TRP A 205 0.28 -7.13 0.06
C TRP A 205 -1.17 -6.78 0.34
N CYS A 206 -2.07 -7.70 0.00
CA CYS A 206 -3.50 -7.49 0.03
C CYS A 206 -4.16 -8.45 1.02
N ALA A 207 -5.07 -7.97 1.84
CA ALA A 207 -5.88 -8.82 2.72
C ALA A 207 -7.35 -8.50 2.54
N ARG A 208 -8.19 -9.54 2.57
CA ARG A 208 -9.65 -9.38 2.53
C ARG A 208 -10.13 -8.64 3.77
N LEU A 209 -10.99 -7.64 3.58
CA LEU A 209 -11.75 -7.05 4.67
C LEU A 209 -12.99 -7.90 4.93
N ASP A 210 -13.05 -8.54 6.09
CA ASP A 210 -14.21 -9.30 6.51
C ASP A 210 -15.29 -8.36 7.07
N ALA A 211 -16.54 -8.83 7.07
CA ALA A 211 -17.69 -8.02 7.47
C ALA A 211 -17.62 -7.55 8.93
N ASP A 212 -16.85 -8.23 9.79
CA ASP A 212 -16.62 -7.86 11.19
C ASP A 212 -15.50 -6.82 11.38
N GLY A 213 -14.91 -6.34 10.29
CA GLY A 213 -13.84 -5.34 10.28
C GLY A 213 -12.46 -5.93 10.53
N THR A 214 -12.35 -7.26 10.58
CA THR A 214 -11.06 -7.94 10.62
C THR A 214 -10.46 -8.05 9.23
N LEU A 215 -9.13 -8.17 9.19
CA LEU A 215 -8.38 -8.41 7.96
C LEU A 215 -7.96 -9.87 7.92
N GLY A 216 -8.24 -10.53 6.80
CA GLY A 216 -7.83 -11.90 6.54
C GLY A 216 -6.32 -12.06 6.33
N MET A 217 -5.92 -13.23 5.83
CA MET A 217 -4.53 -13.50 5.48
C MET A 217 -4.03 -12.56 4.38
N ALA A 218 -2.87 -11.95 4.58
CA ALA A 218 -2.22 -11.13 3.57
C ALA A 218 -1.63 -12.00 2.45
N VAL A 219 -1.93 -11.64 1.20
CA VAL A 219 -1.44 -12.29 0.00
C VAL A 219 -0.65 -11.28 -0.82
N ARG A 220 0.54 -11.67 -1.28
CA ARG A 220 1.38 -10.82 -2.13
C ARG A 220 0.84 -10.79 -3.56
N GLY A 221 0.69 -9.60 -4.12
CA GLY A 221 0.35 -9.37 -5.51
C GLY A 221 1.54 -9.44 -6.46
N ALA A 222 1.29 -9.11 -7.73
CA ALA A 222 2.34 -9.08 -8.75
C ALA A 222 3.40 -8.00 -8.44
N ARG A 223 4.64 -8.26 -8.86
CA ARG A 223 5.75 -7.31 -8.81
C ARG A 223 5.73 -6.42 -10.05
N GLN A 224 6.11 -5.15 -9.88
CA GLN A 224 6.44 -4.23 -10.97
C GLN A 224 7.76 -3.51 -10.71
N GLY A 225 8.42 -3.08 -11.79
CA GLY A 225 9.72 -2.42 -11.76
C GLY A 225 10.91 -3.38 -11.81
N GLY A 226 12.10 -2.85 -11.52
CA GLY A 226 13.35 -3.60 -11.53
C GLY A 226 13.52 -4.51 -10.32
N THR A 227 14.59 -5.32 -10.37
CA THR A 227 15.02 -6.24 -9.31
C THR A 227 16.29 -5.78 -8.60
N ALA A 228 16.81 -4.58 -8.91
CA ALA A 228 18.05 -4.10 -8.35
C ALA A 228 17.89 -3.72 -6.88
N GLY A 229 18.80 -4.21 -6.04
CA GLY A 229 18.78 -4.01 -4.58
C GLY A 229 18.32 -5.25 -3.82
N GLY A 230 18.22 -5.12 -2.49
CA GLY A 230 17.62 -6.16 -1.64
C GLY A 230 16.10 -6.07 -1.70
N ASP A 231 15.41 -7.19 -1.47
CA ASP A 231 13.97 -7.20 -1.26
C ASP A 231 13.62 -7.18 0.23
N GLU A 232 12.72 -6.27 0.61
CA GLU A 232 12.24 -6.14 1.98
C GLU A 232 10.72 -6.20 1.97
N THR A 233 10.13 -6.89 2.95
CA THR A 233 8.68 -6.99 3.10
C THR A 233 8.27 -6.36 4.41
N ASP A 234 7.41 -5.35 4.32
CA ASP A 234 6.78 -4.72 5.47
C ASP A 234 5.28 -4.93 5.44
N LEU A 235 4.75 -5.45 6.54
CA LEU A 235 3.32 -5.61 6.77
C LEU A 235 2.89 -4.63 7.85
N CYS A 236 1.70 -4.07 7.67
CA CYS A 236 1.01 -3.35 8.72
C CYS A 236 0.75 -4.27 9.92
N PRO A 237 0.71 -3.71 11.15
CA PRO A 237 0.21 -4.45 12.31
C PRO A 237 -1.19 -5.02 12.07
N ALA A 238 -1.57 -6.04 12.83
CA ALA A 238 -2.88 -6.67 12.71
C ALA A 238 -4.01 -5.62 12.77
N ARG A 239 -5.00 -5.76 11.87
CA ARG A 239 -6.16 -4.85 11.74
C ARG A 239 -5.79 -3.42 11.33
N GLN A 240 -4.66 -3.24 10.66
CA GLN A 240 -4.30 -1.96 10.05
C GLN A 240 -4.12 -2.12 8.54
N ALA A 241 -4.45 -1.05 7.81
CA ALA A 241 -4.23 -0.94 6.37
C ALA A 241 -3.44 0.34 6.06
N ILE A 242 -2.76 0.37 4.93
CA ILE A 242 -2.02 1.54 4.47
C ILE A 242 -2.99 2.65 4.11
N VAL A 243 -2.74 3.86 4.60
CA VAL A 243 -3.57 5.05 4.32
C VAL A 243 -2.76 6.23 3.80
N ARG A 244 -1.43 6.14 3.85
CA ARG A 244 -0.52 7.19 3.41
C ARG A 244 0.77 6.61 2.84
N PHE A 245 1.27 7.25 1.79
CA PHE A 245 2.68 7.19 1.41
C PHE A 245 3.38 8.51 1.68
N THR A 246 4.59 8.44 2.24
CA THR A 246 5.57 9.52 2.26
C THR A 246 6.68 9.14 1.30
N ILE A 247 6.94 10.01 0.32
CA ILE A 247 7.82 9.70 -0.80
C ILE A 247 8.83 10.84 -0.93
N ASN A 248 10.10 10.51 -1.13
CA ASN A 248 11.09 11.45 -1.66
C ASN A 248 11.36 11.07 -3.10
N SER A 249 11.25 12.03 -4.02
CA SER A 249 11.52 11.77 -5.44
C SER A 249 12.16 12.97 -6.14
N GLY A 250 13.13 12.68 -7.00
CA GLY A 250 13.58 13.55 -8.08
C GLY A 250 13.12 12.98 -9.43
N GLY A 251 14.08 12.55 -10.25
CA GLY A 251 13.80 11.78 -11.48
C GLY A 251 13.44 10.31 -11.22
N VAL A 252 13.64 9.83 -10.00
CA VAL A 252 13.30 8.49 -9.51
C VAL A 252 12.75 8.60 -8.08
N VAL A 253 12.12 7.54 -7.59
CA VAL A 253 11.75 7.43 -6.17
C VAL A 253 13.00 7.11 -5.36
N ASP A 254 13.51 8.13 -4.67
CA ASP A 254 14.65 8.06 -3.76
C ASP A 254 14.32 7.27 -2.51
N ARG A 255 13.16 7.57 -1.92
CA ARG A 255 12.74 6.98 -0.65
C ARG A 255 11.23 6.81 -0.59
N LEU A 256 10.77 5.69 -0.03
CA LEU A 256 9.36 5.38 0.18
C LEU A 256 9.12 4.91 1.62
N GLN A 257 8.16 5.53 2.30
CA GLN A 257 7.65 5.05 3.58
C GLN A 257 6.12 4.99 3.52
N ALA A 258 5.54 3.89 3.96
CA ALA A 258 4.09 3.78 4.13
C ALA A 258 3.69 4.03 5.59
N THR A 259 2.49 4.55 5.79
CA THR A 259 1.87 4.66 7.11
C THR A 259 0.57 3.87 7.13
N CYS A 260 0.45 3.00 8.11
CA CYS A 260 -0.72 2.19 8.39
C CYS A 260 -1.65 2.93 9.33
N ALA A 261 -2.93 2.57 9.35
CA ALA A 261 -3.89 3.05 10.31
C ALA A 261 -4.86 1.94 10.73
N PRO A 262 -5.31 1.92 12.00
CA PRO A 262 -6.38 1.03 12.44
C PRO A 262 -7.68 1.39 11.72
N LEU A 263 -8.41 0.37 11.25
CA LEU A 263 -9.57 0.60 10.38
C LEU A 263 -10.61 1.53 11.01
N ALA A 264 -11.08 1.18 12.22
CA ALA A 264 -12.06 1.96 12.94
C ALA A 264 -11.57 3.37 13.31
N GLY A 265 -10.30 3.50 13.72
CA GLY A 265 -9.71 4.79 14.11
C GLY A 265 -9.54 5.74 12.92
N TRP A 266 -9.14 5.21 11.77
CA TRP A 266 -9.01 6.00 10.54
C TRP A 266 -10.35 6.54 10.05
N LEU A 267 -11.38 5.68 10.00
CA LEU A 267 -12.69 6.05 9.48
C LEU A 267 -13.41 7.03 10.39
N ALA A 268 -13.27 6.87 11.71
CA ALA A 268 -13.89 7.78 12.66
C ALA A 268 -13.14 9.13 12.81
N ARG A 269 -11.80 9.11 12.84
CA ARG A 269 -11.00 10.26 13.31
C ARG A 269 -9.72 10.54 12.51
N ARG A 270 -9.47 9.83 11.42
CA ARG A 270 -8.18 9.83 10.69
C ARG A 270 -6.99 9.53 11.60
N GLU A 271 -7.19 8.63 12.56
CA GLU A 271 -6.12 8.20 13.46
C GLU A 271 -5.05 7.43 12.68
N LEU A 272 -3.80 7.91 12.74
CA LEU A 272 -2.66 7.23 12.13
C LEU A 272 -2.13 6.17 13.10
N GLY A 273 -1.72 5.04 12.53
CA GLY A 273 -1.09 3.94 13.24
C GLY A 273 0.42 3.88 13.01
N ALA A 274 0.92 2.67 12.78
CA ALA A 274 2.36 2.44 12.63
C ALA A 274 2.88 2.98 11.28
N ALA A 275 4.04 3.65 11.31
CA ALA A 275 4.82 3.87 10.11
C ALA A 275 5.65 2.61 9.81
N LEU A 276 5.62 2.15 8.56
CA LEU A 276 6.50 1.08 8.09
C LEU A 276 7.94 1.61 7.94
N ARG A 277 8.88 0.70 7.69
CA ARG A 277 10.26 1.10 7.43
C ARG A 277 10.30 1.96 6.17
N SER A 278 11.26 2.88 6.15
CA SER A 278 11.57 3.65 4.97
C SER A 278 12.51 2.87 4.06
N HIS A 279 12.15 2.74 2.78
CA HIS A 279 12.92 2.04 1.75
C HIS A 279 13.63 3.02 0.84
N GLY A 280 14.88 2.73 0.50
CA GLY A 280 15.74 3.63 -0.26
C GLY A 280 16.59 4.54 0.62
N ASP A 281 17.87 4.63 0.29
CA ASP A 281 18.88 5.31 1.12
C ASP A 281 19.21 6.72 0.63
N SER A 282 18.83 7.08 -0.60
CA SER A 282 19.07 8.42 -1.13
C SER A 282 18.35 9.49 -0.30
N THR A 283 19.07 10.57 0.02
CA THR A 283 18.52 11.79 0.63
C THR A 283 18.04 12.81 -0.42
N GLY A 284 18.15 12.45 -1.71
CA GLY A 284 17.73 13.29 -2.83
C GLY A 284 16.22 13.47 -2.92
N GLY A 285 15.83 14.30 -3.90
CA GLY A 285 14.43 14.52 -4.26
C GLY A 285 13.68 15.46 -3.33
N SER A 286 12.47 15.82 -3.75
CA SER A 286 11.52 16.56 -2.91
C SER A 286 10.62 15.59 -2.16
N ARG A 287 10.39 15.88 -0.88
CA ARG A 287 9.48 15.09 -0.04
C ARG A 287 8.03 15.48 -0.35
N HIS A 288 7.18 14.49 -0.57
CA HIS A 288 5.75 14.64 -0.75
C HIS A 288 4.99 13.54 0.01
N GLN A 289 3.69 13.78 0.19
CA GLN A 289 2.80 12.86 0.88
C GLN A 289 1.53 12.67 0.06
N ASP A 290 1.12 11.41 0.00
CA ASP A 290 -0.08 10.94 -0.67
C ASP A 290 -0.99 10.29 0.37
N ASP A 291 -2.05 11.01 0.74
CA ASP A 291 -3.02 10.61 1.75
C ASP A 291 -4.31 10.11 1.11
N CYS A 292 -4.88 9.03 1.66
CA CYS A 292 -6.28 8.73 1.42
C CYS A 292 -7.19 9.74 2.11
N ASN A 293 -8.34 10.03 1.50
CA ASN A 293 -9.38 10.85 2.13
C ASN A 293 -10.05 10.13 3.32
N ALA A 294 -10.77 10.89 4.17
CA ALA A 294 -11.63 10.29 5.19
C ALA A 294 -12.63 9.31 4.56
N GLY A 295 -12.80 8.13 5.15
CA GLY A 295 -13.66 7.10 4.59
C GLY A 295 -12.98 6.23 3.52
N TYR A 296 -11.70 6.47 3.22
CA TYR A 296 -10.97 5.71 2.20
C TYR A 296 -9.69 5.10 2.77
N MET A 297 -9.32 3.94 2.26
CA MET A 297 -8.07 3.25 2.60
C MET A 297 -7.33 2.81 1.36
N GLY A 298 -6.03 2.57 1.50
CA GLY A 298 -5.18 2.06 0.42
C GLY A 298 -5.75 0.74 -0.11
N GLN A 299 -5.95 0.68 -1.41
CA GLN A 299 -6.39 -0.50 -2.15
C GLN A 299 -5.34 -0.92 -3.18
N GLY A 300 -4.29 -0.12 -3.37
CA GLY A 300 -3.20 -0.39 -4.28
C GLY A 300 -2.43 0.87 -4.59
N PHE A 301 -1.67 0.84 -5.66
CA PHE A 301 -0.92 1.99 -6.13
C PHE A 301 -0.64 1.93 -7.62
N GLU A 302 -0.51 3.11 -8.20
CA GLU A 302 -0.02 3.29 -9.56
C GLU A 302 1.43 3.71 -9.53
N LEU A 303 2.19 3.16 -10.46
CA LEU A 303 3.58 3.53 -10.59
C LEU A 303 3.97 3.64 -12.05
N ARG A 304 4.96 4.50 -12.28
CA ARG A 304 5.69 4.58 -13.54
C ARG A 304 7.05 3.98 -13.34
N THR A 305 7.44 3.09 -14.25
CA THR A 305 8.81 2.58 -14.28
C THR A 305 9.49 2.99 -15.56
N GLY A 306 10.80 3.16 -15.48
CA GLY A 306 11.65 3.37 -16.64
C GLY A 306 13.10 3.12 -16.29
N ASP A 307 13.94 3.17 -17.32
CA ASP A 307 15.36 2.94 -17.16
C ASP A 307 16.04 4.20 -16.61
N TYR A 308 16.73 4.04 -15.49
CA TYR A 308 17.58 5.06 -14.89
C TYR A 308 18.94 4.45 -14.58
N LEU A 309 19.96 4.95 -15.29
CA LEU A 309 21.31 4.38 -15.31
C LEU A 309 21.30 2.90 -15.74
N LEU A 310 20.58 2.57 -16.82
CA LEU A 310 20.44 1.21 -17.39
C LEU A 310 19.77 0.18 -16.46
N ILE A 311 19.13 0.64 -15.38
CA ILE A 311 18.40 -0.19 -14.43
C ILE A 311 16.96 0.30 -14.39
N GLN A 312 16.00 -0.62 -14.50
CA GLN A 312 14.59 -0.28 -14.34
C GLN A 312 14.30 0.17 -12.90
N ARG A 313 13.77 1.39 -12.74
CA ARG A 313 13.44 1.98 -11.44
C ARG A 313 12.01 2.50 -11.40
N VAL A 314 11.51 2.74 -10.19
CA VAL A 314 10.25 3.47 -9.99
C VAL A 314 10.55 4.96 -10.17
N LEU A 315 9.94 5.55 -11.20
CA LEU A 315 10.08 6.97 -11.51
C LEU A 315 9.11 7.82 -10.69
N ASN A 316 7.88 7.32 -10.56
CA ASN A 316 6.81 8.00 -9.84
C ASN A 316 5.84 6.95 -9.27
N LEU A 317 5.22 7.27 -8.13
CA LEU A 317 4.34 6.39 -7.37
C LEU A 317 3.21 7.23 -6.79
N ARG A 318 1.99 6.69 -6.86
CA ARG A 318 0.81 7.31 -6.25
C ARG A 318 -0.10 6.28 -5.59
N LEU A 319 -0.68 6.64 -4.45
CA LEU A 319 -1.57 5.76 -3.71
C LEU A 319 -2.97 5.73 -4.37
N ARG A 320 -3.55 4.53 -4.50
CA ARG A 320 -4.97 4.38 -4.86
C ARG A 320 -5.76 4.02 -3.61
N CYS A 321 -6.84 4.75 -3.40
CA CYS A 321 -7.67 4.65 -2.22
C CYS A 321 -9.08 4.18 -2.61
N ALA A 322 -9.59 3.14 -1.95
CA ALA A 322 -10.97 2.67 -2.09
C ALA A 322 -11.79 3.08 -0.87
N ARG A 323 -13.09 3.31 -1.08
CA ARG A 323 -13.99 3.69 0.01
C ARG A 323 -14.28 2.47 0.88
N VAL A 324 -14.26 2.70 2.19
CA VAL A 324 -14.63 1.71 3.20
C VAL A 324 -15.80 2.28 3.98
N SER A 325 -16.93 1.59 3.97
CA SER A 325 -18.15 2.00 4.67
C SER A 325 -18.60 0.96 5.67
N ASP A 326 -19.15 1.45 6.78
CA ASP A 326 -20.00 0.71 7.70
C ASP A 326 -21.45 0.70 7.16
N HIS A 327 -22.03 -0.49 7.10
CA HIS A 327 -23.45 -0.72 6.80
C HIS A 327 -24.13 -1.41 7.98
#